data_AF-A0A261D0Y4-F1
#
_entry.id   AF-A0A261D0Y4-F1
#
_cell.length_a   1.000
_cell.length_b   1.000
_cell.length_c   1.000
_cell.angle_alpha   90.00
_cell.angle_beta   90.00
_cell.angle_gamma   90.00
#
_symmetry.space_group_name_H-M   'P 1'
#
loop_
_entity.id
_entity.type
_entity.pdbx_description
1 polymer ?
#
loop_
_entity_poly.entity_id
_entity_poly.type
_entity_poly.pdbx_seq_one_letter_code
_entity_poly.pdbx_strand_id
1 'polypeptide(L)'
;MEASRWKQWTSRLGGNRKPNAELSVDDPELVVTAESFDDSVAASTTLADSVWREDEQSVLRHFLAVPADAVDKAVALAAQDHYQRVPVPPAASTGMEVEGELFALARVQLIDALHVSQERSRMAGLAQRHGGTVLAWQVLQPPR
;
A
#
# COMPACT_ATOMS: atom_id res chain seq x y z
N MET A 1 0.03 -33.83 13.19
CA MET A 1 0.26 -33.99 11.74
C MET A 1 -0.07 -32.67 11.09
N GLU A 2 0.89 -31.74 11.08
CA GLU A 2 0.87 -30.55 10.22
C GLU A 2 2.20 -29.82 10.44
N ALA A 3 3.15 -30.10 9.56
CA ALA A 3 4.35 -29.30 9.40
C ALA A 3 4.86 -29.56 7.99
N SER A 4 5.25 -28.49 7.31
CA SER A 4 6.06 -28.50 6.09
C SER A 4 5.33 -28.65 4.75
N ARG A 5 4.70 -27.56 4.30
CA ARG A 5 4.35 -27.33 2.87
C ARG A 5 4.95 -26.03 2.31
N TRP A 6 6.08 -25.57 2.86
CA TRP A 6 6.75 -24.31 2.45
C TRP A 6 8.08 -24.51 1.70
N LYS A 7 8.36 -25.72 1.22
CA LYS A 7 9.55 -25.98 0.40
C LYS A 7 9.13 -26.62 -0.91
N GLN A 8 8.73 -25.81 -1.89
CA GLN A 8 8.78 -26.14 -3.31
C GLN A 8 8.22 -24.98 -4.14
N TRP A 9 8.94 -23.87 -4.23
CA TRP A 9 8.81 -22.96 -5.36
C TRP A 9 10.20 -22.43 -5.70
N THR A 10 10.96 -23.26 -6.41
CA THR A 10 12.14 -22.80 -7.15
C THR A 10 12.03 -23.22 -8.61
N SER A 11 12.07 -22.20 -9.45
CA SER A 11 12.53 -22.19 -10.85
C SER A 11 11.64 -22.85 -11.91
N ARG A 12 11.18 -22.04 -12.87
CA ARG A 12 11.84 -21.90 -14.19
C ARG A 12 11.21 -20.82 -15.11
N LEU A 13 12.09 -19.88 -15.50
CA LEU A 13 12.36 -19.30 -16.83
C LEU A 13 11.28 -18.53 -17.64
N GLY A 14 11.54 -17.22 -17.81
CA GLY A 14 11.07 -16.44 -18.96
C GLY A 14 11.24 -14.93 -18.79
N GLY A 15 12.32 -14.35 -19.32
CA GLY A 15 12.45 -12.89 -19.52
C GLY A 15 13.67 -12.26 -18.85
N ASN A 16 14.46 -11.56 -19.65
CA ASN A 16 15.67 -10.83 -19.30
C ASN A 16 15.39 -9.61 -18.39
N ARG A 17 14.92 -9.82 -17.16
CA ARG A 17 14.76 -8.78 -16.13
C ARG A 17 15.87 -8.97 -15.08
N LYS A 18 16.61 -7.90 -14.79
CA LYS A 18 17.58 -7.89 -13.68
C LYS A 18 16.87 -8.41 -12.42
N PRO A 19 17.35 -9.48 -11.76
CA PRO A 19 16.78 -9.90 -10.49
C PRO A 19 17.12 -8.84 -9.44
N ASN A 20 16.12 -8.35 -8.71
CA ASN A 20 16.29 -7.53 -7.52
C ASN A 20 17.10 -6.22 -7.67
N ALA A 21 16.60 -5.25 -8.43
CA ALA A 21 16.59 -3.93 -7.78
C ALA A 21 15.52 -4.03 -6.70
N GLU A 22 15.90 -3.90 -5.43
CA GLU A 22 14.95 -3.84 -4.33
C GLU A 22 13.99 -2.69 -4.63
N LEU A 23 12.69 -3.00 -4.75
CA LEU A 23 11.68 -1.99 -5.06
C LEU A 23 11.73 -0.93 -3.96
N SER A 24 11.73 0.35 -4.34
CA SER A 24 11.71 1.46 -3.40
C SER A 24 10.36 2.17 -3.44
N VAL A 25 9.88 2.67 -2.30
CA VAL A 25 8.66 3.51 -2.26
C VAL A 25 8.84 4.83 -3.02
N ASP A 26 10.08 5.28 -3.18
CA ASP A 26 10.46 6.54 -3.84
C ASP A 26 10.79 6.35 -5.32
N ASP A 27 10.61 5.14 -5.87
CA ASP A 27 10.85 4.89 -7.30
C ASP A 27 9.87 5.73 -8.14
N PRO A 28 10.36 6.72 -8.92
CA PRO A 28 9.50 7.64 -9.65
C PRO A 28 8.80 6.98 -10.85
N GLU A 29 9.25 5.80 -11.28
CA GLU A 29 8.67 5.07 -12.40
C GLU A 29 7.43 4.26 -11.98
N LEU A 30 7.15 4.14 -10.68
CA LEU A 30 6.01 3.39 -10.16
C LEU A 30 4.67 3.90 -10.74
N VAL A 31 3.89 2.97 -11.27
CA VAL A 31 2.54 3.23 -11.78
C VAL A 31 1.49 2.62 -10.86
N VAL A 32 0.35 3.30 -10.70
CA VAL A 32 -0.80 2.77 -9.97
C VAL A 32 -1.40 1.62 -10.78
N THR A 33 -1.39 0.42 -10.20
CA THR A 33 -1.95 -0.77 -10.84
C THR A 33 -3.32 -1.13 -10.31
N ALA A 34 -3.64 -0.72 -9.07
CA ALA A 34 -4.95 -0.85 -8.46
C ALA A 34 -5.17 0.28 -7.44
N GLU A 35 -6.41 0.75 -7.28
CA GLU A 35 -6.75 1.75 -6.27
C GLU A 35 -8.21 1.64 -5.82
N SER A 36 -8.49 2.09 -4.60
CA SER A 36 -9.87 2.32 -4.16
C SER A 36 -9.95 3.50 -3.18
N PHE A 37 -10.99 4.31 -3.38
CA PHE A 37 -11.40 5.42 -2.52
C PHE A 37 -12.67 5.09 -1.72
N ASP A 38 -13.24 3.90 -1.95
CA ASP A 38 -14.44 3.43 -1.28
C ASP A 38 -14.05 2.30 -0.32
N ASP A 39 -14.26 2.53 0.98
CA ASP A 39 -13.92 1.57 2.03
C ASP A 39 -14.84 0.35 2.05
N SER A 40 -16.02 0.44 1.45
CA SER A 40 -16.98 -0.66 1.33
C SER A 40 -16.58 -1.69 0.26
N VAL A 41 -15.74 -1.29 -0.70
CA VAL A 41 -15.27 -2.20 -1.76
C VAL A 41 -14.23 -3.16 -1.20
N ALA A 42 -14.44 -4.46 -1.45
CA ALA A 42 -13.53 -5.52 -1.04
C ALA A 42 -12.21 -5.43 -1.82
N ALA A 43 -11.09 -5.63 -1.12
CA ALA A 43 -9.77 -5.61 -1.75
C ALA A 43 -9.63 -6.66 -2.86
N SER A 44 -10.25 -7.84 -2.70
CA SER A 44 -10.26 -8.88 -3.73
C SER A 44 -10.92 -8.43 -5.02
N THR A 45 -12.04 -7.70 -4.94
CA THR A 45 -12.73 -7.14 -6.10
C THR A 45 -11.86 -6.11 -6.79
N THR A 46 -11.32 -5.15 -6.03
CA THR A 46 -10.43 -4.12 -6.60
C THR A 46 -9.22 -4.73 -7.28
N LEU A 47 -8.56 -5.73 -6.68
CA LEU A 47 -7.39 -6.37 -7.28
C LEU A 47 -7.73 -7.20 -8.52
N ALA A 48 -8.85 -7.93 -8.52
CA ALA A 48 -9.28 -8.76 -9.63
C ALA A 48 -9.59 -7.94 -10.90
N ASP A 49 -10.12 -6.73 -10.75
CA ASP A 49 -10.47 -5.83 -11.86
C ASP A 49 -9.30 -4.93 -12.29
N SER A 50 -8.10 -5.18 -11.77
CA SER A 50 -6.93 -4.30 -11.93
C SER A 50 -5.86 -4.87 -12.85
N VAL A 51 -4.80 -4.09 -13.09
CA VAL A 51 -3.61 -4.54 -13.83
C VAL A 51 -2.46 -4.97 -12.91
N TRP A 52 -2.74 -5.13 -11.60
CA TRP A 52 -1.78 -5.61 -10.60
C TRP A 52 -1.31 -7.03 -10.91
N ARG A 53 -0.03 -7.30 -10.65
CA ARG A 53 0.65 -8.57 -10.93
C ARG A 53 1.01 -9.26 -9.61
N GLU A 54 0.39 -10.41 -9.35
CA GLU A 54 0.48 -11.10 -8.05
C GLU A 54 1.87 -11.58 -7.66
N ASP A 55 2.68 -11.99 -8.64
CA ASP A 55 4.02 -12.55 -8.41
C ASP A 55 5.12 -11.48 -8.31
N GLU A 56 4.76 -10.19 -8.33
CA GLU A 56 5.70 -9.07 -8.24
C GLU A 56 5.50 -8.26 -6.95
N GLN A 57 6.60 -7.76 -6.38
CA GLN A 57 6.53 -6.82 -5.26
C GLN A 57 5.74 -5.56 -5.66
N SER A 58 5.00 -5.03 -4.69
CA SER A 58 4.23 -3.81 -4.83
C SER A 58 4.57 -2.82 -3.74
N VAL A 59 4.40 -1.54 -4.03
CA VAL A 59 4.27 -0.51 -3.00
C VAL A 59 2.79 -0.38 -2.67
N LEU A 60 2.41 -0.70 -1.44
CA LEU A 60 1.07 -0.42 -0.93
C LEU A 60 1.09 0.94 -0.25
N ARG A 61 0.37 1.90 -0.81
CA ARG A 61 0.26 3.28 -0.32
C ARG A 61 -1.15 3.53 0.22
N HIS A 62 -1.24 4.16 1.38
CA HIS A 62 -2.49 4.57 2.02
C HIS A 62 -2.52 6.08 2.18
N PHE A 63 -3.70 6.67 1.98
CA PHE A 63 -3.94 8.10 2.20
C PHE A 63 -4.74 8.28 3.48
N LEU A 64 -4.21 9.09 4.39
CA LEU A 64 -4.78 9.33 5.71
C LEU A 64 -4.99 10.83 5.90
N ALA A 65 -6.05 11.18 6.63
CA ALA A 65 -6.25 12.52 7.16
C ALA A 65 -6.36 12.44 8.69
N VAL A 66 -5.55 13.22 9.39
CA VAL A 66 -5.55 13.34 10.86
C VAL A 66 -5.36 14.81 11.26
N PRO A 67 -5.68 15.23 12.49
CA PRO A 67 -5.31 16.56 12.99
C PRO A 67 -3.81 16.84 12.78
N ALA A 68 -3.48 18.06 12.34
CA ALA A 68 -2.11 18.40 11.92
C ALA A 68 -1.05 18.13 13.03
N ASP A 69 -1.41 18.36 14.29
CA ASP A 69 -0.55 18.12 15.45
C ASP A 69 -0.38 16.63 15.81
N ALA A 70 -1.12 15.73 15.15
CA ALA A 70 -1.04 14.29 15.32
C ALA A 70 -0.24 13.57 14.23
N VAL A 71 0.05 14.24 13.11
CA VAL A 71 0.70 13.63 11.92
C VAL A 71 2.04 12.99 12.27
N ASP A 72 2.94 13.72 12.92
CA ASP A 72 4.28 13.22 13.24
C ASP A 72 4.24 12.00 14.16
N LYS A 73 3.28 11.96 15.09
CA LYS A 73 3.07 10.81 15.99
C LYS A 73 2.56 9.60 15.22
N ALA A 74 1.61 9.79 14.31
CA ALA A 74 1.08 8.72 13.46
C ALA A 74 2.17 8.14 12.54
N VAL A 75 2.98 9.01 11.92
CA VAL A 75 4.12 8.61 11.07
C VAL A 75 5.17 7.85 11.88
N ALA A 76 5.55 8.35 13.06
CA ALA A 76 6.54 7.70 13.92
C ALA A 76 6.07 6.30 14.40
N LEU A 77 4.77 6.13 14.66
CA LEU A 77 4.21 4.83 15.01
C LEU A 77 4.21 3.88 13.79
N ALA A 78 3.79 4.35 12.62
CA ALA A 78 3.79 3.55 11.41
C ALA A 78 5.21 3.12 10.97
N ALA A 79 6.21 3.96 11.22
CA ALA A 79 7.61 3.66 10.91
C ALA A 79 8.15 2.44 11.67
N GLN A 80 7.56 2.09 12.83
CA GLN A 80 7.90 0.86 13.57
C GLN A 80 7.52 -0.41 12.80
N ASP A 81 6.50 -0.30 11.93
CA ASP A 81 6.03 -1.36 11.02
C ASP A 81 6.61 -1.18 9.60
N HIS A 82 7.71 -0.43 9.46
CA HIS A 82 8.43 -0.15 8.21
C HIS A 82 7.65 0.66 7.16
N TYR A 83 6.62 1.40 7.57
CA TYR A 83 6.02 2.39 6.68
C TYR A 83 6.89 3.64 6.55
N GLN A 84 6.87 4.22 5.36
CA GLN A 84 7.53 5.48 5.04
C GLN A 84 6.48 6.53 4.67
N ARG A 85 6.66 7.77 5.16
CA ARG A 85 5.87 8.90 4.68
C ARG A 85 6.33 9.23 3.26
N VAL A 86 5.39 9.26 2.32
CA VAL A 86 5.64 9.59 0.92
C VAL A 86 4.81 10.81 0.50
N PRO A 87 5.21 11.54 -0.56
CA PRO A 87 4.41 12.62 -1.11
C PRO A 87 3.02 12.12 -1.55
N VAL A 88 2.00 12.95 -1.32
CA VAL A 88 0.66 12.72 -1.85
C VAL A 88 0.64 13.24 -3.30
N PRO A 89 0.41 12.39 -4.32
CA PRO A 89 0.33 12.86 -5.69
C PRO A 89 -0.86 13.81 -5.86
N PRO A 90 -0.73 14.94 -6.60
CA PRO A 90 -1.83 15.88 -6.83
C PRO A 90 -3.09 15.22 -7.41
N ALA A 91 -2.92 14.24 -8.29
CA ALA A 91 -4.03 13.48 -8.87
C ALA A 91 -4.80 12.66 -7.82
N ALA A 92 -4.11 12.17 -6.79
CA ALA A 92 -4.75 11.43 -5.70
C ALA A 92 -5.51 12.36 -4.75
N SER A 93 -5.05 13.60 -4.54
CA SER A 93 -5.68 14.58 -3.63
C SER A 93 -6.74 15.48 -4.26
N THR A 94 -6.89 15.47 -5.58
CA THR A 94 -7.81 16.38 -6.27
C THR A 94 -9.26 16.07 -5.89
N GLY A 95 -9.95 17.05 -5.30
CA GLY A 95 -11.36 16.93 -4.91
C GLY A 95 -11.60 16.21 -3.58
N MET A 96 -10.56 15.83 -2.83
CA MET A 96 -10.73 15.35 -1.46
C MET A 96 -10.86 16.53 -0.50
N GLU A 97 -12.06 16.73 0.03
CA GLU A 97 -12.25 17.55 1.24
C GLU A 97 -11.87 16.71 2.45
N VAL A 98 -10.89 17.19 3.22
CA VAL A 98 -10.38 16.49 4.41
C VAL A 98 -10.46 17.39 5.63
N GLU A 99 -10.86 16.82 6.75
CA GLU A 99 -10.70 17.46 8.05
C GLU A 99 -9.32 17.06 8.60
N GLY A 100 -8.41 18.04 8.67
CA GLY A 100 -7.03 17.84 9.11
C GLY A 100 -6.01 17.88 7.98
N GLU A 101 -4.84 17.29 8.21
CA GLU A 101 -3.74 17.21 7.26
C GLU A 101 -3.75 15.87 6.52
N LEU A 102 -3.77 15.94 5.19
CA LEU A 102 -3.65 14.79 4.30
C LEU A 102 -2.17 14.39 4.13
N PHE A 103 -1.88 13.11 4.36
CA PHE A 103 -0.56 12.53 4.11
C PHE A 103 -0.68 11.09 3.62
N ALA A 104 0.43 10.56 3.08
CA ALA A 104 0.49 9.18 2.61
C ALA A 104 1.56 8.38 3.35
N LEU A 105 1.23 7.13 3.65
CA LEU A 105 2.14 6.12 4.19
C LEU A 105 2.25 4.98 3.18
N ALA A 106 3.46 4.53 2.90
CA ALA A 106 3.70 3.47 1.94
C ALA A 106 4.71 2.43 2.44
N ARG A 107 4.57 1.19 1.98
CA ARG A 107 5.51 0.11 2.25
C ARG A 107 5.61 -0.84 1.06
N VAL A 108 6.82 -1.30 0.77
CA VAL A 108 7.11 -2.35 -0.22
C VAL A 108 6.79 -3.72 0.38
N GLN A 109 6.05 -4.54 -0.35
CA GLN A 109 5.67 -5.89 0.09
C GLN A 109 5.10 -6.72 -1.08
N LEU A 110 5.14 -8.04 -0.94
CA LEU A 110 4.23 -8.92 -1.70
C LEU A 110 2.85 -8.82 -1.06
N ILE A 111 1.81 -8.75 -1.90
CA ILE A 111 0.44 -8.61 -1.43
C ILE A 111 -0.45 -9.70 -2.04
N ASP A 112 -1.54 -9.97 -1.36
CA ASP A 112 -2.74 -10.56 -1.93
C ASP A 112 -3.95 -9.81 -1.35
N ALA A 113 -5.16 -10.22 -1.72
CA ALA A 113 -6.38 -9.59 -1.21
C ALA A 113 -6.51 -9.62 0.31
N LEU A 114 -6.02 -10.69 0.97
CA LEU A 114 -6.08 -10.83 2.42
C LEU A 114 -5.09 -9.87 3.08
N HIS A 115 -3.85 -9.81 2.59
CA HIS A 115 -2.84 -8.88 3.07
C HIS A 115 -3.30 -7.42 2.90
N VAL A 116 -3.83 -7.04 1.73
CA VAL A 116 -4.36 -5.68 1.53
C VAL A 116 -5.47 -5.38 2.52
N SER A 117 -6.37 -6.33 2.79
CA SER A 117 -7.42 -6.15 3.78
C SER A 117 -6.87 -5.95 5.21
N GLN A 118 -5.86 -6.73 5.60
CA GLN A 118 -5.19 -6.60 6.91
C GLN A 118 -4.50 -5.24 7.06
N GLU A 119 -3.80 -4.79 6.03
CA GLU A 119 -3.08 -3.51 6.05
C GLU A 119 -4.04 -2.32 6.04
N ARG A 120 -5.16 -2.43 5.32
CA ARG A 120 -6.27 -1.46 5.43
C ARG A 120 -6.80 -1.37 6.86
N SER A 121 -7.06 -2.49 7.52
CA SER A 121 -7.50 -2.49 8.92
C SER A 121 -6.44 -1.90 9.87
N ARG A 122 -5.15 -2.18 9.63
CA ARG A 122 -4.04 -1.58 10.39
C ARG A 122 -4.04 -0.06 10.27
N MET A 123 -4.14 0.47 9.04
CA MET A 123 -4.14 1.91 8.80
C MET A 123 -5.40 2.59 9.34
N ALA A 124 -6.57 1.94 9.27
CA ALA A 124 -7.79 2.44 9.89
C ALA A 124 -7.62 2.59 11.41
N GLY A 125 -7.07 1.57 12.09
CA GLY A 125 -6.77 1.63 13.52
C GLY A 125 -5.70 2.68 13.88
N LEU A 126 -4.69 2.85 13.03
CA LEU A 126 -3.69 3.91 13.18
C LEU A 126 -4.36 5.29 13.13
N ALA A 127 -5.13 5.58 12.08
CA ALA A 127 -5.81 6.86 11.89
C ALA A 127 -6.76 7.17 13.06
N GLN A 128 -7.59 6.20 13.46
CA GLN A 128 -8.56 6.35 14.55
C GLN A 128 -7.90 6.69 15.89
N ARG A 129 -6.76 6.05 16.24
CA ARG A 129 -5.99 6.38 17.46
C ARG A 129 -5.47 7.81 17.48
N HIS A 130 -5.32 8.42 16.32
CA HIS A 130 -4.86 9.79 16.13
C HIS A 130 -6.01 10.73 15.74
N GLY A 131 -7.28 10.32 15.93
CA GLY A 131 -8.44 11.17 15.69
C GLY A 131 -8.73 11.46 14.21
N GLY A 132 -8.29 10.59 13.30
CA GLY A 132 -8.49 10.75 11.87
C GLY A 132 -9.02 9.51 11.17
N THR A 133 -8.91 9.50 9.84
CA THR A 133 -9.46 8.47 8.97
C THR A 133 -8.50 8.08 7.84
N VAL A 134 -8.77 6.94 7.20
CA VAL A 134 -8.16 6.52 5.94
C VAL A 134 -9.12 6.85 4.82
N LEU A 135 -8.64 7.48 3.76
CA LEU A 135 -9.46 7.95 2.65
C LEU A 135 -9.40 7.03 1.44
N ALA A 136 -8.21 6.49 1.16
CA ALA A 136 -7.98 5.69 -0.02
C ALA A 136 -6.73 4.82 0.14
N TRP A 137 -6.56 3.87 -0.78
CA TRP A 137 -5.35 3.09 -0.92
C TRP A 137 -5.02 2.83 -2.39
N GLN A 138 -3.74 2.62 -2.65
CA GLN A 138 -3.19 2.36 -3.97
C GLN A 138 -2.15 1.26 -3.90
N VAL A 139 -2.10 0.45 -4.95
CA VAL A 139 -1.04 -0.51 -5.22
C VAL A 139 -0.25 0.02 -6.39
N LEU A 140 1.05 0.13 -6.22
CA LEU A 140 1.97 0.56 -7.27
C LEU A 140 2.97 -0.54 -7.60
N GLN A 141 3.27 -0.68 -8.89
CA GLN A 141 4.32 -1.55 -9.39
C GLN A 141 5.11 -0.82 -10.48
N PRO A 142 6.34 -1.26 -10.80
CA PRO A 142 7.04 -0.76 -11.97
C PRO A 142 6.20 -0.93 -13.25
N PRO A 143 6.40 -0.08 -14.26
CA PRO A 143 5.71 -0.21 -15.53
C PRO A 143 6.13 -1.54 -16.18
N ARG A 144 5.29 -2.00 -17.09
CA ARG A 144 5.51 -3.28 -17.79
C ARG A 144 6.65 -3.18 -18.80
#